data_AF-A0A2X1PW96-F1
#
_entry.id   AF-A0A2X1PW96-F1
#
_cell.length_a   1.000
_cell.length_b   1.000
_cell.length_c   1.000
_cell.angle_alpha   90.00
_cell.angle_beta   90.00
_cell.angle_gamma   90.00
#
_symmetry.space_group_name_H-M   'P 1'
#
loop_
_entity.id
_entity.type
_entity.pdbx_description
1 polymer ?
#
loop_
_entity_poly.entity_id
_entity_poly.type
_entity_poly.pdbx_seq_one_letter_code
_entity_poly.pdbx_strand_id
1 'polypeptide(L)' 'MLMKVEILPKQINSVGLQVADLVARPIGRHILDSNQPNRAFEILKKKFYCEGGRKILGENFDQKGLKHFP' A
#
# COMPACT_ATOMS: atom_id res chain seq x y z
N MET A 1 -25.24 14.35 -14.47
CA MET A 1 -24.84 12.94 -14.24
C MET A 1 -25.69 12.42 -13.09
N LEU A 2 -26.68 11.57 -13.37
CA LEU A 2 -27.55 11.00 -12.34
C LEU A 2 -26.82 9.83 -11.67
N MET A 3 -26.78 9.81 -10.33
CA MET A 3 -26.28 8.65 -9.57
C MET A 3 -27.26 7.49 -9.71
N LYS A 4 -26.80 6.36 -10.23
CA LYS A 4 -27.52 5.07 -10.21
C LYS A 4 -27.09 4.28 -8.98
N VAL A 5 -28.05 3.72 -8.26
CA VAL A 5 -27.83 2.79 -7.15
C VAL A 5 -28.15 1.39 -7.64
N GLU A 6 -27.16 0.50 -7.59
CA GLU A 6 -27.31 -0.92 -7.95
C GLU A 6 -27.13 -1.79 -6.69
N ILE A 7 -28.03 -2.75 -6.50
CA ILE A 7 -27.94 -3.71 -5.38
C ILE A 7 -27.21 -4.94 -5.90
N LEU A 8 -26.06 -5.24 -5.28
CA LEU A 8 -25.16 -6.30 -5.70
C LEU A 8 -25.06 -7.40 -4.63
N PRO A 9 -24.86 -8.68 -5.02
CA PRO A 9 -24.54 -9.76 -4.09
C PRO A 9 -23.37 -9.43 -3.16
N LYS A 10 -23.48 -9.81 -1.89
CA LYS A 10 -22.45 -9.54 -0.86
C LYS A 10 -21.07 -10.11 -1.22
N GLN A 11 -21.02 -11.14 -2.06
CA GLN A 11 -19.80 -11.78 -2.57
C GLN A 11 -18.89 -10.81 -3.35
N ILE A 12 -19.47 -9.76 -3.95
CA ILE A 12 -18.73 -8.71 -4.66
C ILE A 12 -18.01 -7.78 -3.66
N ASN A 13 -18.46 -7.73 -2.40
CA ASN A 13 -17.75 -7.04 -1.34
C ASN A 13 -16.55 -7.87 -0.88
N SER A 14 -15.47 -7.81 -1.65
CA SER A 14 -14.18 -8.36 -1.28
C SER A 14 -13.38 -7.35 -0.45
N VAL A 15 -13.69 -7.30 0.84
CA VAL A 15 -13.01 -6.40 1.80
C VAL A 15 -11.50 -6.64 1.80
N GLY A 16 -11.07 -7.91 1.65
CA GLY A 16 -9.64 -8.24 1.56
C GLY A 16 -8.95 -7.60 0.35
N LEU A 17 -9.60 -7.60 -0.81
CA LEU A 17 -9.09 -6.92 -2.02
C LEU A 17 -9.05 -5.40 -1.83
N GLN A 18 -10.10 -4.81 -1.24
CA GLN A 18 -10.13 -3.38 -0.95
C GLN A 18 -9.00 -2.96 0.00
N VAL A 19 -8.72 -3.77 1.03
CA VAL A 19 -7.60 -3.53 1.95
C VAL A 19 -6.26 -3.68 1.22
N ALA A 20 -6.12 -4.69 0.34
CA ALA A 20 -4.92 -4.85 -0.47
C ALA A 20 -4.68 -3.62 -1.37
N ASP A 21 -5.73 -3.10 -2.00
CA ASP A 21 -5.66 -1.90 -2.84
C ASP A 21 -5.24 -0.66 -2.04
N LEU A 22 -5.74 -0.49 -0.81
CA LEU A 22 -5.37 0.62 0.07
C LEU A 22 -3.89 0.61 0.45
N VAL A 23 -3.27 -0.58 0.50
CA VAL A 23 -1.82 -0.73 0.76
C VAL A 23 -1.01 -0.61 -0.53
N ALA A 24 -1.45 -1.23 -1.63
CA ALA A 24 -0.70 -1.28 -2.89
C ALA A 24 -0.59 0.10 -3.56
N ARG A 25 -1.67 0.89 -3.58
CA ARG A 25 -1.69 2.21 -4.25
C ARG A 25 -0.62 3.19 -3.75
N PRO A 26 -0.50 3.46 -2.44
CA PRO A 26 0.52 4.38 -1.94
C PRO A 26 1.95 3.87 -2.19
N ILE A 27 2.18 2.55 -2.20
CA ILE A 27 3.48 1.96 -2.56
C ILE A 27 3.78 2.20 -4.04
N GLY A 28 2.86 1.83 -4.92
CA GLY A 28 3.01 2.03 -6.37
C GLY A 28 3.22 3.49 -6.73
N ARG A 29 2.50 4.42 -6.08
CA ARG A 29 2.70 5.86 -6.31
C ARG A 29 4.08 6.35 -5.91
N HIS A 30 4.62 5.86 -4.78
CA HIS A 30 5.98 6.20 -4.37
C HIS A 30 7.04 5.64 -5.33
N ILE A 31 6.82 4.46 -5.90
CA ILE A 31 7.73 3.89 -6.92
C ILE A 31 7.70 4.71 -8.21
N LEU A 32 6.52 5.16 -8.64
CA LEU A 32 6.35 5.93 -9.88
C LEU A 32 6.86 7.38 -9.77
N ASP A 33 6.62 8.04 -8.63
CA ASP A 33 7.05 9.41 -8.37
C ASP A 33 7.39 9.57 -6.88
N SER A 34 8.66 9.34 -6.55
CA SER A 34 9.16 9.40 -5.17
C SER A 34 9.32 10.84 -4.64
N ASN A 35 9.35 11.84 -5.52
CA ASN A 35 9.47 13.25 -5.12
C ASN A 35 8.14 13.84 -4.64
N GLN A 36 7.01 13.24 -5.05
CA GLN A 36 5.70 13.68 -4.61
C GLN A 36 5.44 13.28 -3.14
N PRO A 37 4.97 14.19 -2.27
CA PRO A 37 4.65 13.86 -0.89
C PRO A 37 3.57 12.78 -0.81
N ASN A 38 3.87 11.69 -0.09
CA ASN A 38 2.99 10.54 0.05
C ASN A 38 2.91 10.09 1.51
N ARG A 39 2.03 10.74 2.29
CA ARG A 39 1.84 10.45 3.72
C ARG A 39 1.44 8.99 3.99
N ALA A 40 0.66 8.39 3.11
CA ALA A 40 0.23 7.01 3.28
C ALA A 40 1.42 6.05 3.18
N PHE A 41 2.33 6.27 2.23
CA PHE A 41 3.57 5.52 2.14
C PHE A 41 4.45 5.70 3.39
N GLU A 42 4.58 6.92 3.90
CA GLU A 42 5.36 7.19 5.13
C GLU A 42 4.86 6.45 6.39
N ILE A 43 3.56 6.16 6.44
CA ILE A 43 2.97 5.33 7.51
C ILE A 43 3.24 3.85 7.24
N LEU A 44 3.09 3.42 5.98
CA LEU A 44 3.27 2.03 5.57
C LEU A 44 4.72 1.56 5.67
N LYS A 45 5.70 2.41 5.36
CA LYS A 45 7.13 2.03 5.41
C LYS A 45 7.54 1.53 6.80
N LYS A 46 6.95 2.07 7.86
CA LYS A 46 7.19 1.65 9.25
C LYS A 46 6.60 0.26 9.58
N LYS A 47 5.80 -0.30 8.68
CA LYS A 47 5.22 -1.65 8.79
C LYS A 47 5.93 -2.68 7.91
N PHE A 48 6.87 -2.24 7.08
CA PHE A 48 7.65 -3.16 6.26
C PHE A 48 8.60 -3.99 7.12
N TYR A 49 8.99 -5.14 6.58
CA TYR A 49 10.10 -5.89 7.13
C TYR A 49 11.39 -5.07 6.96
N CYS A 50 12.02 -4.71 8.07
CA CYS A 50 13.24 -3.91 8.13
C CYS A 50 14.37 -4.77 8.69
N GLU A 51 15.54 -4.76 8.06
CA GLU A 51 16.71 -5.50 8.51
C GLU A 51 17.29 -4.89 9.78
N GLY A 52 17.04 -5.50 10.95
CA GLY A 52 17.26 -4.89 12.28
C GLY A 52 15.99 -4.81 13.12
N GLY A 53 14.86 -5.27 12.56
CA GLY A 53 13.60 -5.46 13.25
C GLY A 53 12.95 -4.14 13.65
N ARG A 54 12.23 -4.14 14.77
CA ARG A 54 11.44 -2.99 15.23
C ARG A 54 12.26 -1.79 15.72
N LYS A 55 13.59 -1.92 15.83
CA LYS A 55 14.45 -0.81 16.27
C LYS A 55 14.69 0.22 15.17
N ILE A 56 14.51 -0.16 13.90
CA ILE A 56 14.79 0.69 12.74
C ILE A 56 13.64 0.68 11.72
N LEU A 57 12.43 0.95 12.20
CA LEU A 57 11.23 0.92 11.36
C LEU A 57 11.28 1.95 10.23
N GLY A 58 11.07 1.50 9.00
CA GLY A 58 11.09 2.37 7.83
C GLY A 58 12.48 2.68 7.31
N GLU A 59 13.50 1.97 7.76
CA GLU A 59 14.87 1.98 7.24
C GLU A 59 15.27 0.57 6.80
N ASN A 60 16.24 0.45 5.89
CA ASN A 60 16.76 -0.85 5.41
C ASN A 60 15.66 -1.86 5.02
N PHE A 61 14.55 -1.37 4.47
CA PHE A 61 13.44 -2.18 3.99
C PHE A 61 13.57 -2.53 2.52
N ASP A 62 14.37 -1.77 1.76
CA ASP A 62 14.54 -1.93 0.32
C ASP A 62 15.18 -3.29 -0.01
N GLN A 63 14.67 -3.98 -1.03
CA GLN A 63 15.01 -5.36 -1.41
C GLN A 63 14.81 -6.43 -0.31
N LYS A 64 14.26 -6.06 0.86
CA LYS A 64 13.93 -6.97 1.98
C LYS A 64 12.43 -7.04 2.18
N GLY A 65 11.83 -5.96 2.67
CA GLY A 65 10.39 -5.79 2.90
C GLY A 65 9.65 -5.19 1.70
N LEU A 66 10.35 -4.41 0.87
CA LEU A 66 9.86 -3.96 -0.44
C LEU A 66 10.81 -4.52 -1.51
N LYS A 67 10.38 -5.58 -2.20
CA LYS A 67 11.19 -6.23 -3.25
C LYS A 67 10.80 -5.69 -4.61
N HIS A 68 11.80 -5.29 -5.39
CA HIS A 68 11.67 -4.94 -6.79
C HIS A 68 11.92 -6.19 -7.63
N PHE A 69 10.94 -6.55 -8.46
CA PHE A 69 11.06 -7.63 -9.42
C PHE A 69 11.11 -7.03 -10.84
N PRO A 70 11.83 -7.65 -11.79
CA PRO A 70 11.63 -7.37 -13.21
C PRO A 70 10.20 -7.69 -13.66
#